data_AF-A0A3B0VIN1-F1
#
_entry.id   AF-A0A3B0VIN1-F1
#
_cell.length_a   1.000
_cell.length_b   1.000
_cell.length_c   1.000
_cell.angle_alpha   90.00
_cell.angle_beta   90.00
_cell.angle_gamma   90.00
#
_symmetry.space_group_name_H-M   'P 1'
#
loop_
_entity.id
_entity.type
_entity.pdbx_description
1 polymer ?
#
loop_
_entity_poly.entity_id
_entity_poly.type
_entity_poly.pdbx_seq_one_letter_code
_entity_poly.pdbx_strand_id
1 'polypeptide(L)'
;MNTIQKEPAYRASTFKLEKSKATWQQVLAKMANAHALQSWAWAEQKSRWGWTPIPLTLTVGESSWEPLATAMVLKRKLPRTPYCILYVPKGPALNYKDGALRRVVLSELENIARQERAIFIKIDPEVVKSWGED
;
A
#
# COMPACT_ATOMS: atom_id res chain seq x y z
N MET A 1 -24.75 22.42 -18.93
CA MET A 1 -24.02 21.18 -19.29
C MET A 1 -23.93 20.31 -18.04
N ASN A 2 -24.58 19.15 -18.06
CA ASN A 2 -24.80 18.29 -16.90
C ASN A 2 -23.47 17.73 -16.34
N THR A 3 -23.11 18.15 -15.13
CA THR A 3 -22.14 17.48 -14.27
C THR A 3 -22.73 16.14 -13.79
N ILE A 4 -22.40 15.06 -14.49
CA ILE A 4 -22.58 13.72 -13.94
C ILE A 4 -21.54 13.58 -12.83
N GLN A 5 -21.98 13.70 -11.58
CA GLN A 5 -21.23 13.21 -10.43
C GLN A 5 -21.08 11.69 -10.60
N LYS A 6 -19.99 11.26 -11.26
CA LYS A 6 -19.56 9.87 -11.22
C LYS A 6 -19.36 9.52 -9.75
N GLU A 7 -20.11 8.54 -9.26
CA GLU A 7 -19.82 7.90 -7.97
C GLU A 7 -18.31 7.57 -7.89
N PRO A 8 -17.64 7.69 -6.73
CA PRO A 8 -16.21 7.43 -6.69
C PRO A 8 -15.95 5.97 -7.09
N ALA A 9 -15.18 5.77 -8.16
CA ALA A 9 -14.86 4.49 -8.79
C ALA A 9 -14.28 3.41 -7.83
N TYR A 10 -13.92 3.78 -6.60
CA TYR A 10 -13.27 2.95 -5.60
C TYR A 10 -14.11 2.73 -4.33
N ARG A 11 -15.41 3.10 -4.31
CA ARG A 11 -16.27 2.98 -3.11
C ARG A 11 -16.32 1.59 -2.48
N ALA A 12 -16.15 0.53 -3.27
CA ALA A 12 -16.16 -0.86 -2.81
C ALA A 12 -14.77 -1.50 -2.78
N SER A 13 -13.69 -0.72 -2.72
CA SER A 13 -12.34 -1.28 -2.67
C SER A 13 -11.87 -1.53 -1.23
N THR A 14 -11.14 -2.63 -1.02
CA THR A 14 -10.58 -2.97 0.30
C THR A 14 -9.23 -3.65 0.16
N PHE A 15 -8.33 -3.42 1.12
CA PHE A 15 -7.07 -4.14 1.18
C PHE A 15 -7.28 -5.58 1.65
N LYS A 16 -6.74 -6.52 0.88
CA LYS A 16 -6.68 -7.94 1.24
C LYS A 16 -5.25 -8.33 1.53
N LEU A 17 -5.08 -9.14 2.57
CA LEU A 17 -3.79 -9.75 2.90
C LEU A 17 -3.41 -10.77 1.83
N GLU A 18 -2.23 -10.61 1.24
CA GLU A 18 -1.64 -11.60 0.35
C GLU A 18 -0.83 -12.62 1.17
N LYS A 19 -0.98 -13.91 0.88
CA LYS A 19 -0.26 -14.99 1.58
C LYS A 19 0.75 -15.70 0.67
N SER A 20 0.59 -15.56 -0.64
CA SER A 20 1.42 -16.19 -1.66
C SER A 20 2.52 -15.23 -2.13
N LYS A 21 3.78 -15.64 -1.91
CA LYS A 21 4.97 -14.96 -2.43
C LYS A 21 4.92 -14.83 -3.96
N ALA A 22 4.52 -15.89 -4.65
CA ALA A 22 4.43 -15.90 -6.11
C ALA A 22 3.36 -14.92 -6.60
N THR A 23 2.18 -14.91 -5.97
CA THR A 23 1.10 -13.98 -6.32
C THR A 23 1.53 -12.53 -6.06
N TRP A 24 2.16 -12.26 -4.91
CA TRP A 24 2.69 -10.93 -4.59
C TRP A 24 3.67 -10.43 -5.66
N GLN A 25 4.62 -11.26 -6.06
CA GLN A 25 5.61 -10.91 -7.08
C GLN A 25 4.93 -10.59 -8.43
N GLN A 26 3.98 -11.42 -8.86
CA GLN A 26 3.23 -11.21 -10.10
C GLN A 26 2.39 -9.94 -10.07
N VAL A 27 1.75 -9.65 -8.94
CA VAL A 27 0.93 -8.44 -8.76
C VAL A 27 1.81 -7.20 -8.72
N LEU A 28 2.86 -7.20 -7.89
CA LEU A 28 3.76 -6.06 -7.74
C LEU A 28 4.42 -5.70 -9.08
N ALA A 29 4.82 -6.68 -9.88
CA ALA A 29 5.43 -6.45 -11.20
C ALA A 29 4.50 -5.71 -12.18
N LYS A 30 3.18 -5.75 -11.96
CA LYS A 30 2.18 -5.04 -12.78
C LYS A 30 1.87 -3.64 -12.26
N MET A 31 2.34 -3.27 -11.06
CA MET A 31 2.00 -1.98 -10.46
C MET A 31 2.81 -0.84 -11.06
N ALA A 32 2.16 0.30 -11.22
CA ALA A 32 2.87 1.56 -11.42
C ALA A 32 3.76 1.83 -10.21
N ASN A 33 5.00 2.27 -10.47
CA ASN A 33 6.00 2.57 -9.44
C ASN A 33 6.30 1.37 -8.51
N ALA A 34 6.31 0.16 -9.06
CA ALA A 34 6.81 -1.01 -8.36
C ALA A 34 8.27 -0.79 -7.92
N HIS A 35 8.59 -1.11 -6.66
CA HIS A 35 9.91 -0.87 -6.10
C HIS A 35 10.45 -2.11 -5.38
N ALA A 36 11.77 -2.33 -5.42
CA ALA A 36 12.40 -3.49 -4.80
C ALA A 36 12.15 -3.60 -3.29
N LEU A 37 12.00 -2.47 -2.59
CA LEU A 37 11.67 -2.44 -1.15
C LEU A 37 10.21 -2.83 -0.85
N GLN A 38 9.34 -2.91 -1.86
CA GLN A 38 8.00 -3.49 -1.73
C GLN A 38 8.01 -5.01 -1.99
N SER A 39 9.16 -5.62 -2.29
CA SER A 39 9.24 -7.05 -2.62
C SER A 39 9.14 -7.95 -1.38
N TRP A 40 8.73 -9.19 -1.61
CA TRP A 40 8.72 -10.22 -0.56
C TRP A 40 10.12 -10.54 -0.03
N ALA A 41 11.14 -10.52 -0.90
CA ALA A 41 12.53 -10.75 -0.50
C ALA A 41 13.02 -9.67 0.47
N TRP A 42 12.64 -8.42 0.24
CA TRP A 42 12.93 -7.33 1.18
C TRP A 42 12.24 -7.55 2.53
N ALA A 43 10.96 -7.93 2.52
CA ALA A 43 10.22 -8.27 3.73
C ALA A 43 10.89 -9.41 4.52
N GLU A 44 11.32 -10.49 3.87
CA GLU A 44 12.06 -11.60 4.50
C GLU A 44 13.35 -11.09 5.18
N GLN A 45 14.11 -10.25 4.50
CA GLN A 45 15.32 -9.66 5.06
C GLN A 45 15.01 -8.78 6.28
N LYS A 46 13.94 -7.98 6.23
CA LYS A 46 13.52 -7.12 7.36
C LYS A 46 12.96 -7.91 8.53
N SER A 47 12.33 -9.05 8.29
CA SER A 47 11.83 -9.94 9.35
C SER A 47 12.92 -10.40 10.30
N ARG A 48 14.14 -10.61 9.78
CA ARG A 48 15.34 -10.93 10.59
C ARG A 48 15.71 -9.83 11.58
N TRP A 49 15.20 -8.62 11.40
CA TRP A 49 15.45 -7.44 12.23
C TRP A 49 14.20 -6.97 12.98
N GLY A 50 13.30 -7.90 13.31
CA GLY A 50 12.14 -7.65 14.18
C GLY A 50 10.98 -6.92 13.51
N TRP A 51 10.91 -6.94 12.18
CA TRP A 51 9.75 -6.48 11.43
C TRP A 51 8.79 -7.64 11.14
N THR A 52 7.51 -7.36 11.05
CA THR A 52 6.49 -8.33 10.63
C THR A 52 5.84 -7.79 9.35
N PRO A 53 5.91 -8.52 8.21
CA PRO A 53 5.31 -8.06 6.98
C PRO A 53 3.80 -8.29 6.96
N ILE A 54 3.09 -7.32 6.41
CA ILE A 54 1.65 -7.34 6.15
C ILE A 54 1.51 -6.91 4.66
N PRO A 55 1.69 -7.84 3.71
CA PRO A 55 1.56 -7.55 2.29
C PRO A 55 0.08 -7.39 1.91
N LEU A 56 -0.28 -6.22 1.40
CA LEU A 56 -1.67 -5.87 1.11
C LEU A 56 -1.87 -5.52 -0.37
N THR A 57 -2.96 -6.03 -0.95
CA THR A 57 -3.41 -5.71 -2.30
C THR A 57 -4.81 -5.10 -2.24
N LEU A 58 -4.98 -3.92 -2.83
CA LEU A 58 -6.27 -3.25 -2.96
C LEU A 58 -6.98 -3.75 -4.22
N THR A 59 -8.21 -4.23 -4.10
CA THR A 59 -9.07 -4.61 -5.25
C THR A 59 -10.46 -3.98 -5.08
N VAL A 60 -11.18 -3.73 -6.18
CA VAL A 60 -12.63 -3.41 -6.11
C VAL A 60 -13.41 -4.70 -5.85
N GLY A 61 -14.46 -4.65 -5.03
CA GLY A 61 -15.27 -5.80 -4.63
C GLY A 61 -15.60 -6.78 -5.77
N GLU A 62 -15.49 -8.07 -5.44
CA GLU A 62 -15.83 -9.37 -6.11
C GLU A 62 -15.87 -9.53 -7.65
N SER A 63 -15.97 -8.49 -8.46
CA SER A 63 -16.18 -8.56 -9.91
C SER A 63 -14.89 -8.42 -10.73
N SER A 64 -13.84 -7.81 -10.17
CA SER A 64 -12.54 -7.72 -10.83
C SER A 64 -11.43 -8.05 -9.83
N TRP A 65 -10.67 -9.11 -10.11
CA TRP A 65 -9.43 -9.43 -9.40
C TRP A 65 -8.29 -8.50 -9.80
N GLU A 66 -8.60 -7.35 -10.41
CA GLU A 66 -7.59 -6.41 -10.87
C GLU A 66 -7.02 -5.65 -9.67
N PRO A 67 -5.71 -5.81 -9.40
CA PRO A 67 -5.04 -5.08 -8.33
C PRO A 67 -4.97 -3.59 -8.70
N LEU A 68 -5.49 -2.74 -7.83
CA LEU A 68 -5.44 -1.28 -7.99
C LEU A 68 -4.21 -0.65 -7.34
N ALA A 69 -3.78 -1.23 -6.23
CA ALA A 69 -2.62 -0.78 -5.47
C ALA A 69 -2.05 -1.93 -4.66
N THR A 70 -0.77 -1.86 -4.32
CA THR A 70 -0.15 -2.74 -3.32
C THR A 70 0.61 -1.96 -2.26
N ALA A 71 0.68 -2.52 -1.06
CA ALA A 71 1.46 -2.00 0.04
C ALA A 71 2.11 -3.15 0.82
N MET A 72 3.43 -3.29 0.72
CA MET A 72 4.21 -4.07 1.67
C MET A 72 4.34 -3.25 2.96
N VAL A 73 3.40 -3.43 3.87
CA VAL A 73 3.45 -2.79 5.18
C VAL A 73 4.38 -3.61 6.08
N LEU A 74 5.36 -2.95 6.70
CA LEU A 74 6.24 -3.53 7.68
C LEU A 74 5.86 -3.01 9.07
N LYS A 75 5.47 -3.91 9.96
CA LYS A 75 5.12 -3.61 11.35
C LYS A 75 6.30 -3.84 12.28
N ARG A 76 6.55 -2.93 13.22
CA ARG A 76 7.51 -3.15 14.32
C ARG A 76 6.88 -2.77 15.65
N LYS A 77 6.84 -3.73 16.59
CA LYS A 77 6.32 -3.50 17.94
C LYS A 77 7.28 -2.62 18.74
N LEU A 78 6.72 -1.74 19.57
CA LEU A 78 7.50 -0.95 20.53
C LEU A 78 7.68 -1.76 21.83
N PRO A 79 8.92 -1.96 22.32
CA PRO A 79 9.17 -2.75 23.52
C PRO A 79 8.36 -2.25 24.72
N ARG A 80 7.81 -3.18 25.51
CA ARG A 80 7.06 -2.90 26.75
C ARG A 80 5.78 -2.05 26.58
N THR A 81 5.24 -1.95 25.36
CA THR A 81 3.97 -1.27 25.10
C THR A 81 3.08 -2.11 24.18
N PRO A 82 1.77 -1.85 24.12
CA PRO A 82 0.89 -2.50 23.16
C PRO A 82 0.91 -1.83 21.77
N TYR A 83 1.76 -0.82 21.55
CA TYR A 83 1.79 -0.02 20.33
C TYR A 83 2.83 -0.52 19.33
N CYS A 84 2.71 -0.08 18.08
CA CYS A 84 3.67 -0.37 17.02
C CYS A 84 3.96 0.86 16.13
N ILE A 85 4.90 0.70 15.21
CA ILE A 85 5.05 1.59 14.05
C ILE A 85 4.79 0.77 12.79
N LEU A 86 4.19 1.42 11.79
CA LEU A 86 4.04 0.85 10.44
C LEU A 86 4.90 1.62 9.44
N TYR A 87 5.42 0.91 8.45
CA TYR A 87 6.25 1.50 7.41
C TYR A 87 5.97 0.84 6.06
N VAL A 88 5.72 1.64 5.02
CA VAL A 88 5.52 1.19 3.64
C VAL A 88 6.68 1.70 2.79
N PRO A 89 7.84 1.00 2.77
CA PRO A 89 9.05 1.50 2.13
C PRO A 89 8.89 1.68 0.63
N LYS A 90 9.08 2.91 0.13
CA LYS A 90 8.97 3.27 -1.29
C LYS A 90 7.59 2.97 -1.90
N GLY A 91 6.59 2.75 -1.07
CA GLY A 91 5.21 2.51 -1.48
C GLY A 91 4.24 3.46 -0.77
N PRO A 92 2.93 3.20 -0.86
CA PRO A 92 2.30 2.13 -1.64
C PRO A 92 2.59 2.25 -3.14
N ALA A 93 2.57 1.13 -3.87
CA ALA A 93 2.66 1.12 -5.32
C ALA A 93 1.25 1.29 -5.90
N LEU A 94 1.03 2.40 -6.60
CA LEU A 94 -0.22 2.74 -7.28
C LEU A 94 0.04 3.78 -8.37
N ASN A 95 -0.97 4.04 -9.20
CA ASN A 95 -0.91 5.18 -10.12
C ASN A 95 -1.07 6.51 -9.34
N TYR A 96 0.05 7.16 -9.04
CA TYR A 96 0.07 8.46 -8.36
C TYR A 96 -0.49 9.62 -9.18
N LYS A 97 -0.90 9.45 -10.44
CA LYS A 97 -1.66 10.48 -11.17
C LYS A 97 -3.15 10.46 -10.79
N ASP A 98 -3.66 9.33 -10.31
CA ASP A 98 -5.06 9.18 -9.91
C ASP A 98 -5.31 9.71 -8.49
N GLY A 99 -5.90 10.90 -8.39
CA GLY A 99 -6.19 11.53 -7.10
C GLY A 99 -7.26 10.83 -6.28
N ALA A 100 -8.22 10.14 -6.91
CA ALA A 100 -9.26 9.42 -6.19
C ALA A 100 -8.70 8.14 -5.57
N LEU A 101 -7.90 7.39 -6.33
CA LEU A 101 -7.23 6.18 -5.84
C LEU A 101 -6.27 6.50 -4.70
N ARG A 102 -5.48 7.58 -4.82
CA ARG A 102 -4.58 8.05 -3.75
C ARG A 102 -5.33 8.25 -2.44
N ARG A 103 -6.46 8.96 -2.46
CA ARG A 103 -7.25 9.23 -1.25
C ARG A 103 -7.77 7.95 -0.61
N VAL A 104 -8.27 7.00 -1.41
CA VAL A 104 -8.77 5.72 -0.91
C VAL A 104 -7.65 4.89 -0.30
N VAL A 105 -6.51 4.74 -1.00
CA VAL A 105 -5.36 3.99 -0.50
C VAL A 105 -4.85 4.57 0.82
N LEU A 106 -4.71 5.89 0.92
CA LEU A 106 -4.24 6.53 2.15
C LEU A 106 -5.23 6.37 3.31
N SER A 107 -6.54 6.51 3.04
CA SER A 107 -7.60 6.29 4.04
C SER A 107 -7.58 4.84 4.55
N GLU A 108 -7.43 3.86 3.67
CA GLU A 108 -7.38 2.46 4.07
C GLU A 108 -6.10 2.13 4.87
N LEU A 109 -4.94 2.67 4.47
CA LEU A 109 -3.70 2.55 5.22
C LEU A 109 -3.78 3.19 6.62
N GLU A 110 -4.49 4.30 6.75
CA GLU A 110 -4.78 4.92 8.04
C GLU A 110 -5.68 4.03 8.91
N ASN A 111 -6.73 3.43 8.32
CA ASN A 111 -7.60 2.47 9.01
C ASN A 111 -6.81 1.27 9.55
N ILE A 112 -5.93 0.70 8.71
CA ILE A 112 -5.02 -0.38 9.11
C ILE A 112 -4.11 0.07 10.25
N ALA A 113 -3.53 1.28 10.17
CA ALA A 113 -2.68 1.82 11.24
C ALA A 113 -3.43 1.91 12.58
N ARG A 114 -4.71 2.31 12.57
CA ARG A 114 -5.56 2.34 13.77
C ARG A 114 -5.84 0.94 14.31
N GLN A 115 -6.20 0.00 13.45
CA GLN A 115 -6.45 -1.41 13.82
C GLN A 115 -5.21 -2.07 14.43
N GLU A 116 -4.03 -1.78 13.89
CA GLU A 116 -2.74 -2.31 14.35
C GLU A 116 -2.18 -1.59 15.60
N ARG A 117 -2.89 -0.56 16.11
CA ARG A 117 -2.47 0.30 17.23
C ARG A 117 -1.11 0.97 16.96
N ALA A 118 -0.93 1.46 15.73
CA ALA A 118 0.29 2.14 15.33
C ALA A 118 0.31 3.57 15.86
N ILE A 119 1.45 4.03 16.40
CA ILE A 119 1.64 5.45 16.75
C ILE A 119 1.77 6.34 15.52
N PHE A 120 2.26 5.77 14.41
CA PHE A 120 2.25 6.36 13.08
C PHE A 120 2.40 5.27 12.01
N ILE A 121 1.99 5.60 10.80
CA ILE A 121 2.39 4.92 9.58
C ILE A 121 3.26 5.87 8.74
N LYS A 122 4.43 5.39 8.30
CA LYS A 122 5.33 6.13 7.40
C LYS A 122 5.24 5.58 5.99
N ILE A 123 5.19 6.46 4.99
CA ILE A 123 5.34 6.14 3.58
C ILE A 123 6.38 7.08 2.95
N ASP A 124 7.04 6.64 1.89
CA ASP A 124 8.06 7.40 1.16
C ASP A 124 8.07 7.04 -0.34
N PRO A 125 6.94 7.15 -1.05
CA PRO A 125 6.83 6.71 -2.45
C PRO A 125 7.69 7.56 -3.40
N GLU A 126 8.12 6.94 -4.51
CA GLU A 126 8.87 7.62 -5.57
C GLU A 126 7.93 8.38 -6.52
N VAL A 127 7.42 9.51 -6.02
CA VAL A 127 6.58 10.40 -6.81
C VAL A 127 7.45 11.50 -7.41
N VAL A 128 7.53 11.53 -8.75
CA VAL A 128 8.22 12.59 -9.46
C VAL A 128 7.52 13.92 -9.20
N LYS A 129 8.26 14.91 -8.68
CA LYS A 129 7.78 16.27 -8.47
C LYS A 129 8.02 17.16 -9.70
N SER A 130 9.18 17.02 -10.32
CA SER A 130 9.59 17.72 -11.54
C SER A 130 10.73 16.95 -12.20
N TRP A 131 10.89 17.15 -13.50
CA TRP A 131 12.14 16.83 -14.21
C TRP A 131 12.91 18.14 -14.39
N GLY A 132 14.24 18.07 -14.59
CA GLY A 132 14.98 19.25 -15.02
C GLY A 132 14.70 19.50 -16.51
N GLU A 133 14.41 20.76 -16.86
CA GLU A 133 14.02 21.34 -18.17
C GLU A 133 12.50 21.20 -18.47
N ASP A 134 11.67 22.26 -18.58
CA ASP A 134 11.83 23.73 -18.63
C ASP A 134 11.20 24.47 -17.42
#